data_AF-A0A4S3J9M2-F1
#
_entry.id   AF-A0A4S3J9M2-F1
#
_cell.length_a   1.000
_cell.length_b   1.000
_cell.length_c   1.000
_cell.angle_alpha   90.00
_cell.angle_beta   90.00
_cell.angle_gamma   90.00
#
_symmetry.space_group_name_H-M   'P 1'
#
loop_
_entity.id
_entity.type
_entity.pdbx_description
1 polymer ?
#
loop_
_entity_poly.entity_id
_entity_poly.type
_entity_poly.pdbx_seq_one_letter_code
_entity_poly.pdbx_strand_id
1 'polypeptide(L)'
;MLALPLTSSAASLDVLKFKNWDLHILAPGCNPNNSNFDISLYHRSGITGNTCTSLIDDSNPDRTKAETISWKSPIASHYDLCTFRDGNCSKDSFIEAVRSEWEVCYPYKGWVGWKVVPNGESCI
;
A
#
# COMPACT_ATOMS: atom_id res chain seq x y z
N MET A 1 -39.03 7.94 31.88
CA MET A 1 -37.81 7.25 31.43
C MET A 1 -37.40 7.87 30.10
N LEU A 2 -36.35 8.68 30.08
CA LEU A 2 -35.81 9.29 28.86
C LEU A 2 -34.76 8.33 28.29
N ALA A 3 -35.03 7.75 27.13
CA ALA A 3 -34.07 6.94 26.40
C ALA A 3 -33.12 7.89 25.64
N LEU A 4 -31.83 7.85 25.99
CA LEU A 4 -30.77 8.51 25.22
C LEU A 4 -30.54 7.74 23.91
N PRO A 5 -30.41 8.42 22.76
CA PRO A 5 -29.99 7.75 21.53
C PRO A 5 -28.49 7.40 21.65
N LEU A 6 -28.19 6.11 21.59
CA LEU A 6 -26.83 5.58 21.39
C LEU A 6 -26.43 5.83 19.93
N THR A 7 -26.00 7.04 19.62
CA THR A 7 -25.33 7.36 18.36
C THR A 7 -23.96 7.93 18.68
N SER A 8 -22.90 7.17 18.39
CA SER A 8 -21.59 7.63 17.93
C SER A 8 -20.47 6.74 18.44
N SER A 9 -20.20 5.65 17.71
CA SER A 9 -18.93 4.92 17.78
C SER A 9 -18.44 4.45 16.40
N ALA A 10 -19.35 4.27 15.43
CA ALA A 10 -18.97 4.01 14.04
C ALA A 10 -18.37 5.26 13.33
N ALA A 11 -18.96 6.44 13.55
CA ALA A 11 -18.51 7.68 12.93
C ALA A 11 -17.13 8.16 13.42
N SER A 12 -16.70 7.77 14.63
CA SER A 12 -15.42 8.18 15.21
C SER A 12 -14.22 7.34 14.76
N LEU A 13 -14.45 6.14 14.21
CA LEU A 13 -13.39 5.32 13.61
C LEU A 13 -13.23 5.61 12.11
N ASP A 14 -14.29 6.06 11.44
CA ASP A 14 -14.25 6.49 10.03
C ASP A 14 -13.28 7.66 9.79
N VAL A 15 -13.14 8.58 10.76
CA VAL A 15 -12.20 9.71 10.65
C VAL A 15 -10.74 9.28 10.67
N LEU A 16 -10.46 8.08 11.23
CA LEU A 16 -9.12 7.48 11.29
C LEU A 16 -8.81 6.63 10.06
N LYS A 17 -9.78 6.40 9.18
CA LYS A 17 -9.53 5.70 7.92
C LYS A 17 -8.52 6.47 7.08
N PHE A 18 -7.63 5.72 6.45
CA PHE A 18 -6.60 6.28 5.58
C PHE A 18 -7.28 7.08 4.47
N LYS A 19 -6.97 8.37 4.40
CA LYS A 19 -7.47 9.26 3.32
C LYS A 19 -6.64 9.13 2.05
N ASN A 20 -5.40 8.69 2.22
CA ASN A 20 -4.42 8.47 1.17
C ASN A 20 -4.11 6.98 1.15
N TRP A 21 -3.81 6.43 -0.02
CA TRP A 21 -3.08 5.16 -0.04
C TRP A 21 -1.65 5.40 0.45
N ASP A 22 -1.06 4.37 1.04
CA ASP A 22 0.23 4.43 1.72
C ASP A 22 0.97 3.11 1.49
N LEU A 23 2.14 3.22 0.87
CA LEU A 23 3.01 2.10 0.50
C LEU A 23 4.36 2.26 1.19
N HIS A 24 4.72 1.26 1.98
CA HIS A 24 6.07 1.06 2.47
C HIS A 24 6.67 -0.24 1.94
N ILE A 25 7.96 -0.21 1.62
CA ILE A 25 8.79 -1.42 1.49
C ILE A 25 9.67 -1.48 2.74
N LEU A 26 9.66 -2.62 3.40
CA LEU A 26 10.19 -2.79 4.75
C LEU A 26 11.38 -3.75 4.75
N ALA A 27 12.37 -3.40 5.55
CA ALA A 27 13.47 -4.28 5.94
C ALA A 27 12.94 -5.43 6.83
N PRO A 28 13.81 -6.40 7.21
CA PRO A 28 13.42 -7.47 8.12
C PRO A 28 12.97 -6.93 9.48
N GLY A 29 12.12 -7.70 10.17
CA GLY A 29 11.62 -7.34 11.50
C GLY A 29 10.28 -6.61 11.52
N CYS A 30 9.50 -6.71 10.44
CA CYS A 30 8.16 -6.13 10.37
C CYS A 30 7.23 -6.65 11.47
N ASN A 31 6.52 -5.73 12.12
CA ASN A 31 5.53 -6.04 13.15
C ASN A 31 4.15 -5.52 12.73
N PRO A 32 3.13 -6.37 12.57
CA PRO A 32 1.79 -5.93 12.18
C PRO A 32 1.08 -5.11 13.25
N ASN A 33 1.55 -5.17 14.50
CA ASN A 33 0.96 -4.50 15.66
C ASN A 33 1.68 -3.19 16.04
N ASN A 34 2.75 -2.80 15.34
CA ASN A 34 3.51 -1.59 15.63
C ASN A 34 3.73 -0.73 14.37
N SER A 35 4.13 0.51 14.57
CA SER A 35 4.58 1.39 13.50
C SER A 35 5.91 0.90 12.94
N ASN A 36 5.97 0.61 11.64
CA ASN A 36 7.15 0.07 10.97
C ASN A 36 8.04 1.16 10.34
N PHE A 37 8.00 2.41 10.84
CA PHE A 37 8.70 3.54 10.24
C PHE A 37 10.23 3.39 10.28
N ASP A 38 10.77 2.84 11.37
CA ASP A 38 12.22 2.69 11.56
C ASP A 38 12.86 1.67 10.61
N ILE A 39 12.06 0.77 10.05
CA ILE A 39 12.49 -0.27 9.11
C ILE A 39 12.04 0.01 7.67
N SER A 40 11.47 1.18 7.42
CA SER A 40 10.97 1.57 6.10
C SER A 40 12.11 1.95 5.16
N LEU A 41 12.36 1.12 4.15
CA LEU A 41 13.37 1.36 3.10
C LEU A 41 12.84 2.30 2.01
N TYR A 42 11.53 2.30 1.81
CA TYR A 42 10.86 3.13 0.81
C TYR A 42 9.48 3.50 1.31
N HIS A 43 9.07 4.73 1.03
CA HIS A 43 7.75 5.23 1.38
C HIS A 43 7.19 6.13 0.27
N ARG A 44 5.94 5.86 -0.11
CA ARG A 44 5.11 6.77 -0.92
C ARG A 44 3.69 6.71 -0.42
N SER A 45 3.00 7.83 -0.55
CA SER A 45 1.57 7.93 -0.33
C SER A 45 0.94 8.87 -1.36
N GLY A 46 -0.37 8.75 -1.56
CA GLY A 46 -1.10 9.58 -2.50
C GLY A 46 -2.61 9.50 -2.33
N ILE A 47 -3.31 10.48 -2.88
CA ILE A 47 -4.78 10.56 -2.87
C ILE A 47 -5.42 10.02 -4.16
N THR A 48 -4.61 9.86 -5.21
CA THR A 48 -5.01 9.37 -6.53
C THR A 48 -4.08 8.26 -6.99
N GLY A 49 -4.53 7.42 -7.92
CA GLY A 49 -3.67 6.45 -8.57
C GLY A 49 -2.47 7.09 -9.28
N ASN A 50 -1.49 6.26 -9.63
CA ASN A 50 -0.33 6.65 -10.43
C ASN A 50 -0.17 5.71 -11.64
N THR A 51 0.62 6.14 -12.62
CA THR A 51 0.78 5.43 -13.90
C THR A 51 1.78 4.28 -13.80
N CYS A 52 3.04 4.59 -13.56
CA CYS A 52 4.10 3.64 -13.30
C CYS A 52 5.21 4.35 -12.53
N THR A 53 5.79 3.66 -11.56
CA THR A 53 6.96 4.14 -10.83
C THR A 53 8.02 3.06 -10.81
N SER A 54 9.19 3.41 -11.30
CA SER A 54 10.39 2.57 -11.30
C SER A 54 11.17 2.81 -10.01
N LEU A 55 11.53 1.73 -9.32
CA LEU A 55 12.51 1.74 -8.25
C LEU A 55 13.95 1.60 -8.77
N ILE A 56 14.15 1.29 -10.06
CA ILE A 56 15.49 1.12 -10.64
C ILE A 56 16.28 2.43 -10.55
N ASP A 57 15.60 3.54 -10.82
CA ASP A 57 16.18 4.88 -10.84
C ASP A 57 16.02 5.62 -9.50
N ASP A 58 15.28 5.05 -8.55
CA ASP A 58 15.08 5.62 -7.23
C ASP A 58 16.27 5.24 -6.33
N SER A 59 17.00 6.25 -5.84
CA SER A 59 18.17 6.04 -4.99
C SER A 59 17.85 5.50 -3.60
N ASN A 60 16.56 5.35 -3.24
CA ASN A 60 16.16 5.17 -1.85
C ASN A 60 15.96 3.75 -1.32
N PRO A 61 15.52 2.71 -2.07
CA PRO A 61 15.49 1.39 -1.45
C PRO A 61 16.76 0.59 -1.71
N ASP A 62 17.52 0.29 -0.64
CA ASP A 62 18.42 -0.87 -0.60
C ASP A 62 17.58 -2.16 -0.64
N ARG A 63 17.13 -2.53 -1.85
CA ARG A 63 16.21 -3.64 -2.11
C ARG A 63 16.75 -4.99 -1.67
N THR A 64 18.06 -5.12 -1.43
CA THR A 64 18.65 -6.38 -0.95
C THR A 64 18.18 -6.73 0.46
N LYS A 65 17.68 -5.75 1.21
CA LYS A 65 17.12 -5.92 2.55
C LYS A 65 15.60 -6.00 2.56
N ALA A 66 14.92 -5.79 1.42
CA ALA A 66 13.47 -5.75 1.39
C ALA A 66 12.87 -7.15 1.58
N GLU A 67 12.02 -7.31 2.60
CA GLU A 67 11.34 -8.59 2.89
C GLU A 67 9.83 -8.49 2.76
N THR A 68 9.26 -7.37 3.20
CA THR A 68 7.80 -7.20 3.25
C THR A 68 7.40 -5.80 2.80
N ILE A 69 6.10 -5.62 2.60
CA ILE A 69 5.48 -4.33 2.33
C ILE A 69 4.39 -4.06 3.37
N SER A 70 4.09 -2.78 3.55
CA SER A 70 2.85 -2.32 4.17
C SER A 70 2.09 -1.54 3.11
N TRP A 71 0.92 -2.04 2.72
CA TRP A 71 -0.01 -1.39 1.81
C TRP A 71 -1.28 -1.01 2.57
N LYS A 72 -1.67 0.24 2.48
CA LYS A 72 -2.93 0.72 3.04
C LYS A 72 -3.65 1.51 1.95
N SER A 73 -4.89 1.17 1.71
CA SER A 73 -5.76 1.80 0.74
C SER A 73 -7.00 2.38 1.44
N PRO A 74 -7.43 3.60 1.09
CA PRO A 74 -8.65 4.21 1.62
C PRO A 74 -9.91 3.41 1.35
N ILE A 75 -10.81 3.34 2.33
CA ILE A 75 -12.10 2.64 2.19
C ILE A 75 -13.12 3.43 1.34
N ALA A 76 -12.92 4.72 1.12
CA ALA A 76 -13.84 5.52 0.30
C ALA A 76 -13.54 5.40 -1.21
N SER A 77 -12.27 5.26 -1.58
CA SER A 77 -11.84 5.32 -2.99
C SER A 77 -11.20 4.03 -3.50
N HIS A 78 -10.85 3.10 -2.60
CA HIS A 78 -10.21 1.79 -2.80
C HIS A 78 -9.24 1.74 -3.99
N TYR A 79 -7.97 1.52 -3.71
CA TYR A 79 -6.95 1.33 -4.73
C TYR A 79 -6.30 -0.04 -4.62
N ASP A 80 -5.93 -0.59 -5.76
CA ASP A 80 -5.12 -1.80 -5.88
C ASP A 80 -3.67 -1.42 -6.19
N LEU A 81 -2.73 -2.08 -5.53
CA LEU A 81 -1.31 -1.97 -5.82
C LEU A 81 -0.92 -3.05 -6.84
N CYS A 82 -0.62 -2.62 -8.05
CA CYS A 82 -0.08 -3.48 -9.11
C CYS A 82 1.44 -3.46 -9.08
N THR A 83 2.07 -4.63 -9.19
CA THR A 83 3.53 -4.79 -9.07
C THR A 83 4.12 -5.52 -10.27
N PHE A 84 5.35 -5.17 -10.64
CA PHE A 84 5.98 -5.54 -11.90
C PHE A 84 7.47 -5.85 -11.73
N ARG A 85 7.98 -6.87 -12.45
CA ARG A 85 9.39 -7.24 -12.43
C ARG A 85 10.29 -6.23 -13.12
N ASP A 86 9.76 -5.38 -13.99
CA ASP A 86 10.51 -4.30 -14.65
C ASP A 86 10.07 -2.92 -14.15
N GLY A 87 10.88 -1.89 -14.42
CA GLY A 87 10.59 -0.51 -14.03
C GLY A 87 9.60 0.20 -14.96
N ASN A 88 9.18 -0.43 -16.05
CA ASN A 88 8.30 0.15 -17.07
C ASN A 88 6.83 -0.28 -16.90
N CYS A 89 6.56 -1.12 -15.90
CA CYS A 89 5.25 -1.70 -15.62
C CYS A 89 4.67 -2.43 -16.83
N SER A 90 5.51 -3.16 -17.57
CA SER A 90 5.06 -3.88 -18.76
C SER A 90 4.13 -5.03 -18.39
N LYS A 91 3.16 -5.32 -19.24
CA LYS A 91 2.20 -6.41 -19.05
C LYS A 91 2.87 -7.76 -18.80
N ASP A 92 3.94 -8.06 -19.55
CA ASP A 92 4.66 -9.33 -19.46
C ASP A 92 5.48 -9.47 -18.16
N SER A 93 5.72 -8.35 -17.47
CA SER A 93 6.43 -8.31 -16.19
C SER A 93 5.51 -8.30 -14.98
N PHE A 94 4.19 -8.29 -15.15
CA PHE A 94 3.23 -8.26 -14.05
C PHE A 94 3.46 -9.41 -13.07
N ILE A 95 3.52 -9.08 -11.78
CA ILE A 95 3.66 -10.06 -10.68
C ILE A 95 2.31 -10.30 -10.04
N GLU A 96 1.73 -9.26 -9.46
CA GLU A 96 0.45 -9.36 -8.76
C GLU A 96 -0.22 -8.00 -8.53
N ALA A 97 -1.49 -8.08 -8.16
CA ALA A 97 -2.29 -6.98 -7.64
C ALA A 97 -2.60 -7.26 -6.16
N VAL A 98 -2.14 -6.38 -5.26
CA VAL A 98 -2.56 -6.39 -3.85
C VAL A 98 -3.84 -5.58 -3.76
N ARG A 99 -4.97 -6.29 -3.64
CA ARG A 99 -6.33 -5.70 -3.72
C ARG A 99 -7.00 -5.45 -2.37
N SER A 100 -6.34 -5.85 -1.29
CA SER A 100 -6.83 -5.63 0.06
C SER A 100 -6.72 -4.15 0.42
N GLU A 101 -7.67 -3.66 1.21
CA GLU A 101 -7.63 -2.31 1.79
C GLU A 101 -6.45 -2.14 2.75
N TRP A 102 -5.99 -3.22 3.36
CA TRP A 102 -4.95 -3.18 4.38
C TRP A 102 -4.15 -4.47 4.37
N GLU A 103 -2.84 -4.33 4.15
CA GLU A 103 -1.87 -5.41 4.24
C GLU A 103 -0.64 -4.88 4.97
N VAL A 104 -0.24 -5.52 6.05
CA VAL A 104 0.97 -5.16 6.79
C VAL A 104 1.85 -6.39 6.92
N CYS A 105 3.15 -6.20 6.72
CA CYS A 105 4.12 -7.30 6.63
C CYS A 105 3.80 -8.30 5.50
N TYR A 106 3.20 -7.82 4.42
CA TYR A 106 2.90 -8.65 3.26
C TYR A 106 4.18 -8.99 2.49
N PRO A 107 4.40 -10.24 2.03
CA PRO A 107 5.66 -10.62 1.41
C PRO A 107 6.04 -9.76 0.20
N TYR A 108 7.27 -9.23 0.20
CA TYR A 108 7.82 -8.51 -0.94
C TYR A 108 8.35 -9.49 -1.98
N LYS A 109 7.82 -9.42 -3.21
CA LYS A 109 8.16 -10.37 -4.29
C LYS A 109 9.24 -9.89 -5.25
N GLY A 110 10.05 -8.91 -4.83
CA GLY A 110 11.19 -8.44 -5.62
C GLY A 110 10.83 -7.65 -6.88
N TRP A 111 9.61 -7.10 -6.96
CA TRP A 111 9.23 -6.18 -8.04
C TRP A 111 10.09 -4.91 -8.02
N VAL A 112 10.19 -4.23 -9.15
CA VAL A 112 10.88 -2.94 -9.24
C VAL A 112 10.03 -1.87 -9.91
N GLY A 113 8.93 -2.25 -10.56
CA GLY A 113 7.90 -1.35 -11.02
C GLY A 113 6.63 -1.53 -10.21
N TRP A 114 5.92 -0.45 -9.97
CA TRP A 114 4.60 -0.50 -9.34
C TRP A 114 3.71 0.64 -9.83
N LYS A 115 2.40 0.41 -9.76
CA LYS A 115 1.38 1.42 -9.96
C LYS A 115 0.18 1.19 -9.07
N VAL A 116 -0.62 2.21 -8.90
CA VAL A 116 -1.80 2.26 -8.06
C VAL A 116 -2.98 2.59 -8.96
N VAL A 117 -3.93 1.67 -9.03
CA VAL A 117 -5.12 1.80 -9.88
C VAL A 117 -6.38 1.78 -9.02
N PRO A 118 -7.50 2.36 -9.47
CA PRO A 118 -8.78 2.17 -8.80
C PRO A 118 -9.08 0.68 -8.63
N ASN A 119 -9.75 0.32 -7.53
CA ASN A 119 -10.01 -1.08 -7.20
C ASN A 119 -10.78 -1.81 -8.30
N GLY A 120 -10.32 -3.02 -8.59
CA GLY A 120 -10.92 -3.86 -9.64
C GLY A 120 -10.46 -3.51 -11.06
N GLU A 121 -9.77 -2.39 -11.26
CA GLU A 121 -9.24 -2.06 -12.58
C GLU A 121 -8.08 -2.96 -13.01
N SER A 122 -7.78 -2.92 -14.31
CA SER A 122 -6.73 -3.73 -14.90
C SER A 122 -5.35 -3.21 -14.51
N CYS A 123 -4.50 -4.12 -14.05
CA CYS A 123 -3.08 -3.84 -13.89
C CYS A 123 -2.32 -3.83 -15.23
N ILE A 124 -2.94 -4.25 -16.33
CA ILE A 124 -2.29 -4.46 -17.64
C ILE A 124 -3.10 -3.95 -18.82
#